data_AF-A0A7S2XMJ1-F1
#
_entry.id   AF-A0A7S2XMJ1-F1
#
_cell.length_a   1.000
_cell.length_b   1.000
_cell.length_c   1.000
_cell.angle_alpha   90.00
_cell.angle_beta   90.00
_cell.angle_gamma   90.00
#
_symmetry.space_group_name_H-M   'P 1'
#
loop_
_entity.id
_entity.type
_entity.pdbx_description
1 polymer ?
#
loop_
_entity_poly.entity_id
_entity_poly.type
_entity_poly.pdbx_seq_one_letter_code
_entity_poly.pdbx_strand_id
1 'polypeptide(L)'
;MEGMSSDIYNDATRRTRVILLLDLDCFYAQVEMVRLGLPPEWPVSLLQWDSALAVNYPARAMGIVRGDSLFQIQQKSASYCRQQQHQQQQQHNQKMTEAVALHLPIISISPSTTILEEEGPTKNDDDSSLATNNTAILNDSDCSIEAAYDKEFRLSEEKRKELFAKEKNRMRRQHEGKASLERYRLASSRIFSVILEALNDHVGKACFVLERASIDELYVDVTDHCNDDSRPVWAVCNGGGN
;
A
#
# COMPACT_ATOMS: atom_id res chain seq x y z
N MET A 1 -31.50 -17.55 -55.53
CA MET A 1 -31.35 -16.56 -54.45
C MET A 1 -31.57 -17.30 -53.16
N GLU A 2 -30.51 -17.96 -52.68
CA GLU A 2 -30.53 -18.59 -51.36
C GLU A 2 -30.44 -17.47 -50.33
N GLY A 3 -31.50 -17.36 -49.51
CA GLY A 3 -31.52 -16.44 -48.39
C GLY A 3 -30.46 -16.86 -47.39
N MET A 4 -29.43 -16.02 -47.25
CA MET A 4 -28.54 -16.07 -46.09
C MET A 4 -29.41 -15.92 -44.86
N SER A 5 -29.60 -17.03 -44.15
CA SER A 5 -30.18 -17.07 -42.82
C SER A 5 -29.40 -16.07 -41.97
N SER A 6 -30.05 -14.94 -41.65
CA SER A 6 -29.64 -14.07 -40.57
C SER A 6 -29.94 -14.80 -39.27
N ASP A 7 -29.19 -15.87 -39.00
CA ASP A 7 -29.03 -16.40 -37.66
C ASP A 7 -28.26 -15.33 -36.89
N ILE A 8 -29.07 -14.38 -36.42
CA ILE A 8 -28.85 -13.45 -35.36
C ILE A 8 -27.92 -14.14 -34.36
N TYR A 9 -26.70 -13.63 -34.29
CA TYR A 9 -25.71 -13.93 -33.26
C TYR A 9 -26.39 -13.67 -31.92
N ASN A 10 -27.05 -14.70 -31.39
CA ASN A 10 -27.64 -14.69 -30.07
C ASN A 10 -26.46 -14.86 -29.10
N ASP A 11 -25.76 -13.76 -28.84
CA ASP A 11 -24.64 -13.66 -27.89
C ASP A 11 -25.15 -13.74 -26.45
N ALA A 12 -26.01 -14.73 -26.17
CA ALA A 12 -26.64 -14.97 -24.88
C ALA A 12 -25.71 -15.72 -23.90
N THR A 13 -24.41 -15.83 -24.21
CA THR A 13 -23.47 -16.65 -23.44
C THR A 13 -22.12 -15.98 -23.16
N ARG A 14 -21.88 -14.74 -23.60
CA ARG A 14 -20.60 -14.07 -23.35
C ARG A 14 -20.64 -13.26 -22.06
N ARG A 15 -20.37 -13.94 -20.94
CA ARG A 15 -20.08 -13.26 -19.66
C ARG A 15 -18.89 -12.32 -19.86
N THR A 16 -19.13 -11.03 -19.67
CA THR A 16 -18.04 -10.04 -19.75
C THR A 16 -17.26 -10.08 -18.45
N ARG A 17 -15.95 -10.32 -18.55
CA ARG A 17 -15.07 -10.30 -17.37
C ARG A 17 -14.92 -8.89 -16.85
N VAL A 18 -15.13 -8.71 -15.55
CA VAL A 18 -14.96 -7.44 -14.86
C VAL A 18 -13.92 -7.64 -13.77
N ILE A 19 -12.70 -7.16 -14.05
CA ILE A 19 -11.53 -7.31 -13.18
C ILE A 19 -11.10 -5.91 -12.71
N LEU A 20 -10.93 -5.76 -11.40
CA LEU A 20 -10.42 -4.55 -10.77
C LEU A 20 -8.96 -4.80 -10.37
N LEU A 21 -8.13 -3.77 -10.54
CA LEU A 21 -6.80 -3.69 -9.92
C LEU A 21 -6.84 -2.56 -8.90
N LEU A 22 -6.55 -2.89 -7.65
CA LEU A 22 -6.36 -1.93 -6.58
C LEU A 22 -4.86 -1.77 -6.33
N ASP A 23 -4.36 -0.54 -6.39
CA ASP A 23 -2.96 -0.16 -6.14
C ASP A 23 -2.97 0.95 -5.08
N LEU A 24 -2.24 0.76 -3.98
CA LEU A 24 -2.17 1.72 -2.89
C LEU A 24 -1.18 2.86 -3.21
N ASP A 25 -1.73 4.05 -3.35
CA ASP A 25 -1.00 5.28 -3.65
C ASP A 25 0.25 5.48 -2.78
N CYS A 26 1.42 5.52 -3.43
CA CYS A 26 2.72 5.77 -2.77
C CYS A 26 2.86 5.04 -1.42
N PHE A 27 2.45 3.77 -1.38
CA PHE A 27 2.16 2.98 -0.18
C PHE A 27 3.13 3.20 0.98
N TYR A 28 4.42 2.94 0.75
CA TYR A 28 5.44 3.05 1.79
C TYR A 28 5.54 4.44 2.45
N ALA A 29 5.37 5.51 1.67
CA ALA A 29 5.36 6.87 2.22
C ALA A 29 4.10 7.13 3.05
N GLN A 30 2.92 6.68 2.57
CA GLN A 30 1.67 6.81 3.32
C GLN A 30 1.68 6.03 4.64
N VAL A 31 2.25 4.82 4.65
CA VAL A 31 2.40 4.01 5.87
C VAL A 31 3.16 4.79 6.94
N GLU A 32 4.25 5.47 6.58
CA GLU A 32 5.00 6.29 7.53
C GLU A 32 4.26 7.56 7.94
N MET A 33 3.51 8.18 7.03
CA MET A 33 2.66 9.34 7.34
C MET A 33 1.59 8.98 8.37
N VAL A 34 0.90 7.84 8.20
CA VAL A 34 -0.09 7.33 9.16
C VAL A 34 0.57 7.00 10.50
N ARG A 35 1.70 6.28 10.50
CA ARG A 35 2.42 5.90 11.72
C ARG A 35 2.83 7.12 12.55
N LEU A 36 3.37 8.14 11.89
CA LEU A 36 3.90 9.34 12.53
C LEU A 36 2.86 10.47 12.68
N GLY A 37 1.63 10.29 12.19
CA GLY A 37 0.58 11.31 12.25
C GLY A 37 0.91 12.56 11.44
N LEU A 38 1.51 12.40 10.27
CA LEU A 38 1.88 13.51 9.38
C LEU A 38 0.68 13.92 8.50
N PRO A 39 0.49 15.23 8.26
CA PRO A 39 -0.57 15.70 7.36
C PRO A 39 -0.39 15.19 5.91
N PRO A 40 -1.47 14.88 5.19
CA PRO A 40 -1.40 14.37 3.81
C PRO A 40 -0.77 15.35 2.81
N GLU A 41 -0.78 16.64 3.11
CA GLU A 41 -0.18 17.70 2.28
C GLU A 41 1.34 17.78 2.43
N TRP A 42 1.92 17.10 3.43
CA TRP A 42 3.36 17.18 3.66
C TRP A 42 4.12 16.42 2.57
N PRO A 43 5.16 17.03 1.96
CA PRO A 43 6.07 16.34 1.05
C PRO A 43 6.91 15.31 1.82
N VAL A 44 6.66 14.02 1.58
CA VAL A 44 7.35 12.91 2.26
C VAL A 44 7.94 11.94 1.23
N SER A 45 9.21 11.58 1.44
CA SER A 45 9.90 10.52 0.73
C SER A 45 10.44 9.49 1.72
N LEU A 46 10.31 8.21 1.38
CA LEU A 46 10.93 7.11 2.11
C LEU A 46 12.15 6.61 1.36
N LEU A 47 13.28 6.51 2.04
CA LEU A 47 14.55 6.09 1.49
C LEU A 47 14.92 4.69 1.96
N GLN A 48 15.58 3.95 1.07
CA GLN A 48 16.39 2.80 1.40
C GLN A 48 17.84 3.16 1.10
N TRP A 49 18.66 3.25 2.15
CA TRP A 49 20.01 3.82 2.04
C TRP A 49 19.94 5.23 1.45
N ASP A 50 20.72 5.56 0.42
CA ASP A 50 20.75 6.88 -0.22
C ASP A 50 19.88 6.97 -1.48
N SER A 51 18.76 6.25 -1.50
CA SER A 51 17.87 6.21 -2.66
C SER A 51 16.41 6.21 -2.23
N ALA A 52 15.64 7.16 -2.76
CA ALA A 52 14.20 7.25 -2.54
C ALA A 52 13.49 6.01 -3.10
N LEU A 53 12.94 5.19 -2.20
CA LEU A 53 12.15 4.02 -2.51
C LEU A 53 10.72 4.41 -2.90
N ALA A 54 10.11 5.32 -2.14
CA ALA A 54 8.76 5.83 -2.35
C ALA A 54 8.69 7.34 -2.13
N VAL A 55 7.89 8.01 -2.95
CA VAL A 55 7.73 9.47 -2.95
C VAL A 55 6.24 9.78 -3.06
N ASN A 56 5.70 10.53 -2.10
CA ASN A 56 4.30 10.92 -2.12
C ASN A 56 4.01 12.06 -3.09
N TYR A 57 2.74 12.27 -3.43
CA TYR A 57 2.34 13.26 -4.44
C TYR A 57 2.81 14.70 -4.15
N PRO A 58 2.71 15.23 -2.91
CA PRO A 58 3.27 16.54 -2.60
C PRO A 58 4.79 16.64 -2.83
N ALA A 59 5.57 15.60 -2.53
CA ALA A 59 7.00 15.58 -2.83
C ALA A 59 7.26 15.50 -4.35
N ARG A 60 6.46 14.74 -5.10
CA ARG A 60 6.55 14.69 -6.58
C ARG A 60 6.31 16.07 -7.21
N ALA A 61 5.39 16.87 -6.65
CA ALA A 61 5.15 18.24 -7.11
C ALA A 61 6.39 19.14 -6.94
N MET A 62 7.33 18.80 -6.05
CA MET A 62 8.63 19.45 -5.90
C MET A 62 9.70 18.93 -6.88
N GLY A 63 9.33 18.04 -7.80
CA GLY A 63 10.26 17.40 -8.74
C GLY A 63 11.07 16.25 -8.13
N ILE A 64 10.74 15.81 -6.91
CA ILE A 64 11.38 14.66 -6.27
C ILE A 64 10.85 13.37 -6.92
N VAL A 65 11.76 12.45 -7.24
CA VAL A 65 11.44 11.19 -7.91
C VAL A 65 12.07 10.00 -7.18
N ARG A 66 11.56 8.79 -7.46
CA ARG A 66 12.21 7.56 -6.98
C ARG A 66 13.65 7.51 -7.49
N GLY A 67 14.57 7.06 -6.64
CA GLY A 67 16.00 7.05 -6.93
C GLY A 67 16.75 8.31 -6.52
N ASP A 68 16.08 9.41 -6.17
CA ASP A 68 16.78 10.59 -5.64
C ASP A 68 17.47 10.28 -4.31
N SER A 69 18.68 10.81 -4.13
CA SER A 69 19.42 10.77 -2.87
C SER A 69 18.87 11.78 -1.86
N LEU A 70 19.25 11.63 -0.59
CA LEU A 70 18.86 12.59 0.45
C LEU A 70 19.28 14.03 0.09
N PHE A 71 20.47 14.16 -0.49
CA PHE A 71 20.99 15.45 -0.96
C PHE A 71 20.13 16.04 -2.09
N GLN A 72 19.77 15.23 -3.09
CA GLN A 72 18.93 15.68 -4.21
C GLN A 72 17.53 16.09 -3.73
N ILE A 73 16.94 15.34 -2.80
CA ILE A 73 15.66 15.67 -2.18
C ILE A 73 15.71 17.04 -1.50
N GLN A 74 16.73 17.29 -0.68
CA GLN A 74 16.92 18.57 0.01
C GLN A 74 17.12 19.72 -0.98
N GLN A 75 17.92 19.51 -2.02
CA GLN A 75 18.19 20.52 -3.05
C GLN A 75 16.92 20.89 -3.83
N LYS A 76 16.15 19.88 -4.27
CA LYS A 76 14.89 20.07 -5.00
C LYS A 76 13.84 20.77 -4.13
N SER A 77 13.67 20.30 -2.89
CA SER A 77 12.78 20.92 -1.91
C SER A 77 13.12 22.39 -1.67
N ALA A 78 14.38 22.71 -1.40
CA ALA A 78 14.80 24.09 -1.15
C ALA A 78 14.58 24.99 -2.38
N SER A 79 14.83 24.44 -3.58
CA SER A 79 14.62 25.18 -4.84
C SER A 79 13.14 25.45 -5.09
N TYR A 80 12.28 24.45 -4.86
CA TYR A 80 10.83 24.60 -4.95
C TYR A 80 10.30 25.67 -3.99
N CYS A 81 10.69 25.61 -2.71
CA CYS A 81 10.27 26.59 -1.71
C CYS A 81 10.67 28.03 -2.09
N ARG A 82 11.90 28.24 -2.59
CA ARG A 82 12.37 29.56 -3.05
C ARG A 82 11.60 30.07 -4.27
N GLN A 83 11.35 29.21 -5.26
CA GLN A 83 10.61 29.58 -6.47
C GLN A 83 9.19 30.03 -6.13
N GLN A 84 8.51 29.30 -5.25
CA GLN A 84 7.15 29.62 -4.85
C GLN A 84 7.06 30.92 -4.05
N GLN A 85 8.05 31.21 -3.20
CA GLN A 85 8.14 32.50 -2.49
C GLN A 85 8.27 33.68 -3.47
N HIS A 86 9.05 33.54 -4.55
CA HIS A 86 9.19 34.60 -5.55
C HIS A 86 7.89 34.83 -6.35
N GLN A 87 7.11 33.78 -6.60
CA GLN A 87 5.83 33.88 -7.32
C GLN A 87 4.71 34.48 -6.45
N GLN A 88 4.75 34.28 -5.13
CA GLN A 88 3.69 34.66 -4.20
C GLN A 88 3.85 36.05 -3.55
N GLN A 89 4.45 37.03 -4.24
CA GLN A 89 4.73 38.36 -3.68
C GLN A 89 3.50 39.16 -3.15
N GLN A 90 2.25 38.67 -3.17
CA GLN A 90 1.10 39.46 -2.70
C GLN A 90 0.02 38.80 -1.83
N GLN A 91 -0.04 37.49 -1.57
CA GLN A 91 -1.13 36.97 -0.70
C GLN A 91 -0.71 35.79 0.20
N HIS A 92 -0.86 36.02 1.51
CA HIS A 92 -0.80 35.09 2.65
C HIS A 92 0.56 34.52 3.10
N ASN A 93 0.83 34.70 4.40
CA ASN A 93 2.02 34.25 5.13
C ASN A 93 1.98 32.74 5.43
N GLN A 94 1.75 31.89 4.41
CA GLN A 94 1.70 30.45 4.59
C GLN A 94 3.12 29.88 4.49
N LYS A 95 3.67 29.44 5.63
CA LYS A 95 5.01 28.84 5.70
C LYS A 95 5.02 27.53 4.90
N MET A 96 5.72 27.51 3.77
CA MET A 96 5.88 26.33 2.94
C MET A 96 6.66 25.25 3.69
N THR A 97 6.14 24.02 3.69
CA THR A 97 6.79 22.86 4.32
C THR A 97 7.85 22.28 3.40
N GLU A 98 9.09 22.13 3.89
CA GLU A 98 10.16 21.41 3.18
C GLU A 98 9.90 19.90 3.15
N ALA A 99 10.41 19.23 2.12
CA ALA A 99 10.39 17.78 1.99
C ALA A 99 11.03 17.09 3.19
N VAL A 100 10.33 16.08 3.69
CA VAL A 100 10.77 15.17 4.74
C VAL A 100 11.27 13.89 4.09
N ALA A 101 12.48 13.49 4.45
CA ALA A 101 13.03 12.18 4.13
C ALA A 101 13.00 11.29 5.38
N LEU A 102 12.33 10.14 5.28
CA LEU A 102 12.35 9.07 6.28
C LEU A 102 13.12 7.88 5.69
N HIS A 103 13.53 6.92 6.53
CA HIS A 103 14.23 5.72 6.07
C HIS A 103 13.49 4.46 6.51
N LEU A 104 13.64 3.39 5.71
CA LEU A 104 13.28 2.05 6.16
C LEU A 104 13.92 1.74 7.52
N PRO A 105 13.19 1.09 8.44
CA PRO A 105 13.76 0.63 9.70
C PRO A 105 14.96 -0.28 9.46
N ILE A 106 15.99 -0.16 10.30
CA ILE A 106 17.18 -1.01 10.22
C ILE A 106 17.16 -1.99 11.38
N ILE A 107 17.26 -3.29 11.07
CA ILE A 107 17.50 -4.35 12.05
C ILE A 107 19.02 -4.55 12.13
N SER A 108 19.59 -4.26 13.29
CA SER A 108 21.02 -4.48 13.53
C SER A 108 21.36 -5.96 13.42
N ILE A 109 22.44 -6.28 12.71
CA ILE A 109 22.99 -7.63 12.72
C ILE A 109 23.74 -7.76 14.05
N SER A 110 23.14 -8.44 15.03
CA SER A 110 23.89 -8.91 16.18
C SER A 110 24.93 -9.92 15.68
N PRO A 111 26.20 -9.88 16.10
CA PRO A 111 27.13 -10.98 15.83
C PRO A 111 26.56 -12.23 16.49
N SER A 112 26.12 -13.18 15.67
CA SER A 112 25.60 -14.46 16.14
C SER A 112 26.68 -15.15 16.98
N THR A 113 26.40 -15.36 18.26
CA THR A 113 27.07 -16.38 19.08
C THR A 113 27.02 -17.69 18.31
N THR A 114 28.18 -18.28 18.08
CA THR A 114 28.37 -19.61 17.49
C THR A 114 27.47 -20.62 18.21
N ILE A 115 26.38 -21.04 17.56
CA ILE A 115 25.65 -22.23 17.95
C ILE A 115 26.40 -23.39 17.33
N LEU A 116 26.88 -24.29 18.19
CA LEU A 116 27.51 -25.54 17.81
C LEU A 116 26.53 -26.36 16.96
N GLU A 117 27.05 -26.87 15.85
CA GLU A 117 26.38 -27.75 14.92
C GLU A 117 26.01 -29.07 15.63
N GLU A 118 24.72 -29.40 15.67
CA GLU A 118 24.27 -30.79 15.74
C GLU A 118 23.58 -31.13 14.41
N GLU A 119 24.04 -32.23 13.83
CA GLU A 119 23.77 -32.72 12.49
C GLU A 119 22.39 -33.40 12.31
N GLY A 120 21.71 -33.04 11.21
CA GLY A 120 20.95 -33.95 10.34
C GLY A 120 19.40 -33.93 10.41
N PRO A 121 18.66 -34.45 9.39
CA PRO A 121 19.06 -34.80 8.03
C PRO A 121 18.25 -34.06 6.92
N THR A 122 18.78 -34.16 5.71
CA THR A 122 18.34 -33.59 4.42
C THR A 122 16.95 -34.04 3.96
N LYS A 123 16.17 -33.08 3.41
CA LYS A 123 15.19 -33.31 2.33
C LYS A 123 15.20 -32.14 1.35
N ASN A 124 15.44 -32.48 0.08
CA ASN A 124 15.16 -31.64 -1.08
C ASN A 124 13.65 -31.55 -1.22
N ASP A 125 13.09 -30.39 -1.53
CA ASP A 125 11.80 -30.28 -2.20
C ASP A 125 11.77 -29.03 -3.09
N ASP A 126 11.37 -29.28 -4.34
CA ASP A 126 11.26 -28.37 -5.47
C ASP A 126 10.23 -27.26 -5.24
N ASP A 127 10.57 -26.04 -5.65
CA ASP A 127 9.68 -24.86 -5.66
C ASP A 127 8.74 -24.93 -6.87
N SER A 128 7.59 -25.58 -6.69
CA SER A 128 6.50 -25.60 -7.67
C SER A 128 5.23 -26.21 -7.04
N SER A 129 4.45 -25.42 -6.30
CA SER A 129 2.98 -25.42 -6.34
C SER A 129 2.39 -24.70 -5.11
N LEU A 130 1.75 -23.55 -5.32
CA LEU A 130 0.70 -23.09 -4.41
C LEU A 130 -0.45 -22.44 -5.20
N ALA A 131 -1.11 -23.28 -5.98
CA ALA A 131 -2.39 -22.97 -6.60
C ALA A 131 -3.46 -23.89 -6.00
N THR A 132 -3.89 -23.63 -4.77
CA THR A 132 -5.24 -24.01 -4.29
C THR A 132 -5.57 -23.37 -2.93
N ASN A 133 -6.72 -22.70 -2.89
CA ASN A 133 -7.55 -22.37 -1.70
C ASN A 133 -7.19 -21.11 -0.86
N ASN A 134 -7.39 -19.93 -1.46
CA ASN A 134 -7.16 -18.60 -0.87
C ASN A 134 -8.20 -18.11 0.17
N THR A 135 -9.16 -18.92 0.61
CA THR A 135 -10.21 -18.48 1.56
C THR A 135 -9.94 -18.89 3.02
N ALA A 136 -8.93 -19.73 3.28
CA ALA A 136 -8.70 -20.31 4.60
C ALA A 136 -7.59 -19.61 5.43
N ILE A 137 -6.81 -18.70 4.87
CA ILE A 137 -5.62 -18.14 5.55
C ILE A 137 -5.94 -16.92 6.44
N LEU A 138 -7.14 -16.34 6.36
CA LEU A 138 -7.43 -15.03 6.96
C LEU A 138 -8.32 -15.05 8.21
N ASN A 139 -8.88 -16.20 8.61
CA ASN A 139 -9.93 -16.22 9.64
C ASN A 139 -9.43 -16.50 11.07
N ASP A 140 -8.26 -17.12 11.27
CA ASP A 140 -7.76 -17.49 12.62
C ASP A 140 -6.67 -16.53 13.15
N SER A 141 -6.27 -15.55 12.34
CA SER A 141 -5.12 -14.65 12.53
C SER A 141 -5.50 -13.19 12.80
N ASP A 142 -6.79 -12.84 12.71
CA ASP A 142 -7.26 -11.45 12.66
C ASP A 142 -7.02 -10.66 13.97
N CYS A 143 -7.27 -11.30 15.12
CA CYS A 143 -7.02 -10.69 16.44
C CYS A 143 -5.52 -10.41 16.67
N SER A 144 -4.63 -11.27 16.16
CA SER A 144 -3.19 -11.08 16.29
C SER A 144 -2.67 -9.95 15.38
N ILE A 145 -3.21 -9.85 14.17
CA ILE A 145 -2.84 -8.79 13.21
C ILE A 145 -3.30 -7.42 13.70
N GLU A 146 -4.54 -7.31 14.20
CA GLU A 146 -5.06 -6.04 14.70
C GLU A 146 -4.28 -5.54 15.91
N ALA A 147 -4.00 -6.42 16.90
CA ALA A 147 -3.19 -6.04 18.06
C ALA A 147 -1.76 -5.61 17.67
N ALA A 148 -1.13 -6.29 16.69
CA ALA A 148 0.18 -5.91 16.18
C ALA A 148 0.13 -4.57 15.44
N TYR A 149 -0.88 -4.34 14.61
CA TYR A 149 -1.08 -3.09 13.89
C TYR A 149 -1.29 -1.93 14.86
N ASP A 150 -2.15 -2.11 15.86
CA ASP A 150 -2.44 -1.09 16.86
C ASP A 150 -1.18 -0.69 17.64
N LYS A 151 -0.37 -1.67 18.03
CA LYS A 151 0.90 -1.42 18.71
C LYS A 151 1.87 -0.57 17.88
N GLU A 152 1.92 -0.77 16.56
CA GLU A 152 2.85 -0.04 15.68
C GLU A 152 2.29 1.33 15.24
N PHE A 153 0.97 1.44 15.00
CA PHE A 153 0.35 2.60 14.33
C PHE A 153 -0.55 3.46 15.24
N ARG A 154 -1.17 2.90 16.28
CA ARG A 154 -2.00 3.66 17.25
C ARG A 154 -1.15 4.24 18.40
N LEU A 155 -0.11 4.98 18.02
CA LEU A 155 0.82 5.64 18.95
C LEU A 155 0.23 6.94 19.53
N SER A 156 0.66 7.31 20.74
CA SER A 156 0.31 8.62 21.34
C SER A 156 0.93 9.77 20.54
N GLU A 157 0.36 10.97 20.68
CA GLU A 157 0.87 12.15 19.97
C GLU A 157 2.31 12.50 20.39
N GLU A 158 2.64 12.35 21.68
CA GLU A 158 4.00 12.55 22.20
C GLU A 158 4.98 11.57 21.58
N LYS A 159 4.57 10.29 21.48
CA LYS A 159 5.43 9.25 20.91
C LYS A 159 5.65 9.46 19.41
N ARG A 160 4.62 9.87 18.68
CA ARG A 160 4.73 10.23 17.26
C ARG A 160 5.71 11.38 17.04
N LYS A 161 5.63 12.45 17.84
CA LYS A 161 6.56 13.58 17.80
C LYS A 161 7.99 13.17 18.13
N GLU A 162 8.18 12.33 19.14
CA GLU A 162 9.49 11.79 19.53
C GLU A 162 10.13 10.99 18.37
N LEU A 163 9.39 10.05 17.79
CA LEU A 163 9.86 9.24 16.67
C LEU A 163 10.14 10.09 15.43
N PHE A 164 9.24 11.01 15.11
CA PHE A 164 9.42 11.92 13.98
C PHE A 164 10.70 12.76 14.14
N ALA A 165 10.93 13.36 15.31
CA ALA A 165 12.14 14.13 15.56
C ALA A 165 13.43 13.29 15.46
N LYS A 166 13.37 12.01 15.86
CA LYS A 166 14.49 11.07 15.80
C LYS A 166 14.81 10.58 14.39
N GLU A 167 13.82 10.51 13.52
CA GLU A 167 13.90 9.86 12.21
C GLU A 167 13.95 10.85 11.04
N LYS A 168 13.34 12.03 11.18
CA LYS A 168 13.29 13.07 10.13
C LYS A 168 14.69 13.40 9.61
N ASN A 169 14.87 13.24 8.31
CA ASN A 169 16.09 13.60 7.56
C ASN A 169 17.37 12.93 8.09
N ARG A 170 17.24 11.87 8.91
CA ARG A 170 18.37 11.13 9.44
C ARG A 170 18.80 10.07 8.44
N MET A 171 20.01 10.22 7.90
CA MET A 171 20.61 9.27 6.98
C MET A 171 20.86 7.91 7.63
N ARG A 172 20.51 6.81 6.95
CA ARG A 172 20.84 5.43 7.36
C ARG A 172 21.83 4.79 6.40
N ARG A 173 22.76 3.98 6.93
CA ARG A 173 23.85 3.36 6.17
C ARG A 173 23.82 1.84 6.26
N GLN A 174 24.30 1.17 5.20
CA GLN A 174 24.30 -0.30 5.08
C GLN A 174 25.01 -1.02 6.23
N HIS A 175 26.03 -0.42 6.83
CA HIS A 175 26.75 -1.01 7.96
C HIS A 175 25.94 -1.00 9.27
N GLU A 176 24.83 -0.26 9.36
CA GLU A 176 23.96 -0.25 10.55
C GLU A 176 23.13 -1.54 10.66
N GLY A 177 22.98 -2.30 9.58
CA GLY A 177 22.20 -3.55 9.57
C GLY A 177 21.44 -3.76 8.25
N LYS A 178 20.32 -4.48 8.32
CA LYS A 178 19.45 -4.76 7.15
C LYS A 178 18.17 -3.93 7.21
N ALA A 179 17.74 -3.41 6.07
CA ALA A 179 16.45 -2.73 5.96
C ALA A 179 15.30 -3.72 6.19
N SER A 180 14.33 -3.33 7.01
CA SER A 180 13.15 -4.11 7.34
C SER A 180 11.92 -3.58 6.63
N LEU A 181 11.11 -4.51 6.12
CA LEU A 181 9.83 -4.22 5.49
C LEU A 181 8.62 -4.62 6.37
N GLU A 182 8.85 -5.07 7.61
CA GLU A 182 7.80 -5.73 8.41
C GLU A 182 6.59 -4.85 8.69
N ARG A 183 6.77 -3.58 9.08
CA ARG A 183 5.65 -2.68 9.32
C ARG A 183 4.79 -2.42 8.08
N TYR A 184 5.38 -2.45 6.89
CA TYR A 184 4.65 -2.29 5.63
C TYR A 184 3.89 -3.57 5.28
N ARG A 185 4.47 -4.75 5.57
CA ARG A 185 3.75 -6.02 5.43
C ARG A 185 2.56 -6.07 6.39
N LEU A 186 2.74 -5.62 7.63
CA LEU A 186 1.69 -5.53 8.64
C LEU A 186 0.58 -4.57 8.20
N ALA A 187 0.92 -3.37 7.71
CA ALA A 187 -0.04 -2.41 7.19
C ALA A 187 -0.83 -2.97 5.99
N SER A 188 -0.12 -3.59 5.03
CA SER A 188 -0.72 -4.26 3.88
C SER A 188 -1.72 -5.35 4.30
N SER A 189 -1.33 -6.23 5.22
CA SER A 189 -2.22 -7.28 5.73
C SER A 189 -3.48 -6.70 6.39
N ARG A 190 -3.35 -5.62 7.17
CA ARG A 190 -4.52 -4.97 7.78
C ARG A 190 -5.44 -4.35 6.73
N ILE A 191 -4.89 -3.65 5.73
CA ILE A 191 -5.68 -3.03 4.65
C ILE A 191 -6.41 -4.09 3.83
N PHE A 192 -5.72 -5.17 3.45
CA PHE A 192 -6.33 -6.25 2.67
C PHE A 192 -7.41 -7.01 3.48
N SER A 193 -7.24 -7.15 4.80
CA SER A 193 -8.30 -7.67 5.68
C SER A 193 -9.55 -6.78 5.64
N VAL A 194 -9.41 -5.44 5.73
CA VAL A 194 -10.54 -4.49 5.60
C VAL A 194 -11.20 -4.57 4.22
N ILE A 195 -10.42 -4.66 3.15
CA ILE A 195 -10.97 -4.79 1.78
C ILE A 195 -11.77 -6.09 1.65
N LEU A 196 -11.26 -7.20 2.19
CA LEU A 196 -11.94 -8.48 2.17
C LEU A 196 -13.26 -8.43 2.96
N GLU A 197 -13.26 -7.84 4.16
CA GLU A 197 -14.47 -7.64 4.97
C GLU A 197 -15.52 -6.84 4.18
N ALA A 198 -15.12 -5.70 3.61
CA ALA A 198 -16.01 -4.87 2.81
C ALA A 198 -16.58 -5.60 1.58
N LEU A 199 -15.75 -6.38 0.87
CA LEU A 199 -16.21 -7.17 -0.28
C LEU A 199 -17.17 -8.29 0.14
N ASN A 200 -16.90 -8.97 1.27
CA ASN A 200 -17.83 -9.96 1.80
C ASN A 200 -19.20 -9.37 2.09
N ASP A 201 -19.24 -8.17 2.67
CA ASP A 201 -20.48 -7.48 3.06
C ASP A 201 -21.26 -6.94 1.86
N HIS A 202 -20.57 -6.40 0.86
CA HIS A 202 -21.22 -5.65 -0.24
C HIS A 202 -21.36 -6.46 -1.53
N VAL A 203 -20.43 -7.37 -1.81
CA VAL A 203 -20.38 -8.16 -3.05
C VAL A 203 -20.89 -9.59 -2.80
N GLY A 204 -20.60 -10.13 -1.62
CA GLY A 204 -20.93 -11.49 -1.23
C GLY A 204 -19.77 -12.46 -1.51
N LYS A 205 -19.43 -13.29 -0.51
CA LYS A 205 -18.25 -14.17 -0.52
C LYS A 205 -18.14 -15.12 -1.72
N ALA A 206 -19.26 -15.49 -2.33
CA ALA A 206 -19.29 -16.38 -3.50
C ALA A 206 -19.22 -15.63 -4.84
N CYS A 207 -19.26 -14.29 -4.83
CA CYS A 207 -19.42 -13.46 -6.02
C CYS A 207 -18.15 -12.71 -6.43
N PHE A 208 -17.02 -12.96 -5.73
CA PHE A 208 -15.73 -12.39 -6.10
C PHE A 208 -14.57 -13.37 -5.86
N VAL A 209 -13.46 -13.15 -6.58
CA VAL A 209 -12.18 -13.81 -6.34
C VAL A 209 -11.10 -12.75 -6.10
N LEU A 210 -10.27 -12.96 -5.09
CA LEU A 210 -9.15 -12.07 -4.76
C LEU A 210 -7.81 -12.74 -5.04
N GLU A 211 -6.90 -11.97 -5.62
CA GLU A 211 -5.51 -12.37 -5.82
C GLU A 211 -4.56 -11.22 -5.44
N ARG A 212 -3.69 -11.47 -4.47
CA ARG A 212 -2.66 -10.51 -4.07
C ARG A 212 -1.54 -10.52 -5.10
N ALA A 213 -1.32 -9.39 -5.76
CA ALA A 213 -0.26 -9.24 -6.75
C ALA A 213 1.07 -8.78 -6.12
N SER A 214 1.01 -7.91 -5.11
CA SER A 214 2.19 -7.38 -4.43
C SER A 214 1.90 -6.99 -2.97
N ILE A 215 2.76 -6.16 -2.36
CA ILE A 215 2.51 -5.63 -1.02
C ILE A 215 1.41 -4.55 -1.01
N ASP A 216 1.22 -3.86 -2.12
CA ASP A 216 0.29 -2.75 -2.30
C ASP A 216 -0.71 -2.96 -3.45
N GLU A 217 -0.63 -4.10 -4.15
CA GLU A 217 -1.51 -4.41 -5.28
C GLU A 217 -2.38 -5.65 -5.03
N LEU A 218 -3.65 -5.56 -5.42
CA LEU A 218 -4.67 -6.61 -5.29
C LEU A 218 -5.56 -6.63 -6.54
N TYR A 219 -5.70 -7.80 -7.17
CA TYR A 219 -6.71 -8.04 -8.19
C TYR A 219 -8.01 -8.53 -7.57
N VAL A 220 -9.13 -8.03 -8.06
CA VAL A 220 -10.48 -8.46 -7.67
C VAL A 220 -11.26 -8.83 -8.94
N ASP A 221 -11.59 -10.10 -9.09
CA ASP A 221 -12.54 -10.55 -10.10
C ASP A 221 -13.95 -10.43 -9.52
N VAL A 222 -14.78 -9.55 -10.11
CA VAL A 222 -16.20 -9.36 -9.75
C VAL A 222 -17.12 -9.76 -10.89
N THR A 223 -16.64 -10.59 -11.82
CA THR A 223 -17.37 -11.02 -13.01
C THR A 223 -18.73 -11.60 -12.65
N ASP A 224 -18.80 -12.52 -11.69
CA ASP A 224 -20.06 -13.15 -11.31
C ASP A 224 -21.03 -12.17 -10.65
N HIS A 225 -20.53 -11.25 -9.83
CA HIS A 225 -21.34 -10.18 -9.25
C HIS A 225 -21.94 -9.25 -10.32
N CYS A 226 -21.16 -8.85 -11.33
CA CYS A 226 -21.62 -7.92 -12.37
C CYS A 226 -22.54 -8.55 -13.42
N ASN A 227 -22.47 -9.87 -13.62
CA ASN A 227 -23.33 -10.59 -14.58
C ASN A 227 -24.55 -11.25 -13.89
N ASP A 228 -24.84 -10.93 -12.63
CA ASP A 228 -26.04 -11.40 -11.93
C ASP A 228 -27.26 -10.52 -12.28
N ASP A 229 -28.03 -10.95 -13.27
CA ASP A 229 -29.26 -10.28 -13.74
C ASP A 229 -30.37 -10.22 -12.68
N SER A 230 -30.26 -10.95 -11.57
CA SER A 230 -31.27 -10.95 -10.51
C SER A 230 -31.19 -9.71 -9.60
N ARG A 231 -30.14 -8.88 -9.72
CA ARG A 231 -29.92 -7.69 -8.89
C ARG A 231 -29.28 -6.54 -9.67
N PRO A 232 -30.06 -5.65 -10.33
CA PRO A 232 -29.48 -4.39 -10.81
C PRO A 232 -29.01 -3.56 -9.61
N VAL A 233 -27.69 -3.41 -9.50
CA VAL A 233 -26.94 -2.85 -8.34
C VAL A 233 -27.36 -1.42 -7.97
N TRP A 234 -28.02 -0.67 -8.87
CA TRP A 234 -28.47 0.70 -8.62
C TRP A 234 -29.94 0.83 -8.17
N ALA A 235 -30.72 -0.25 -8.14
CA ALA A 235 -32.17 -0.18 -7.97
C ALA A 235 -32.67 0.11 -6.53
N VAL A 236 -31.78 0.27 -5.53
CA VAL A 236 -32.15 0.44 -4.11
C VAL A 236 -31.91 1.86 -3.58
N CYS A 237 -32.04 2.89 -4.41
CA CYS A 237 -31.91 4.30 -3.95
C CYS A 237 -33.16 5.19 -4.16
N ASN A 238 -34.33 4.64 -4.47
CA ASN A 238 -35.59 5.40 -4.49
C ASN A 238 -36.62 4.78 -3.55
N GLY A 239 -36.58 5.17 -2.28
CA GLY A 239 -37.52 4.70 -1.25
C GLY A 239 -37.61 5.64 -0.06
N GLY A 240 -37.72 6.95 -0.31
CA GLY A 240 -37.99 7.95 0.73
C GLY A 240 -38.96 9.00 0.21
N GLY A 241 -40.19 8.99 0.74
CA GLY A 241 -41.11 10.13 0.68
C GLY A 241 -42.42 9.88 -0.08
N ASN A 242 -43.45 9.42 0.64
CA ASN A 242 -44.75 10.08 0.70
C ASN A 242 -45.47 9.68 2.00
#